data_AF-A0A4Y2JKU1-F1
#
_entry.id   AF-A0A4Y2JKU1-F1
#
_cell.length_a   1.000
_cell.length_b   1.000
_cell.length_c   1.000
_cell.angle_alpha   90.00
_cell.angle_beta   90.00
_cell.angle_gamma   90.00
#
_symmetry.space_group_name_H-M   'P 1'
#
loop_
_entity.id
_entity.type
_entity.pdbx_description
1 polymer ?
#
loop_
_entity_poly.entity_id
_entity_poly.type
_entity_poly.pdbx_seq_one_letter_code
_entity_poly.pdbx_strand_id
1 'polypeptide(L)'
;MIYIRGNRKNYDDWAAQGATGWSFKDVWPYFVKLEDNRDPDFLANGYHASGGPVTVERPGYRSEIEDPILEAAQKLGYRVGDSNAALQRGMKYLILFSNMQDNF
;
A
#
# COMPACT_ATOMS: atom_id res chain seq x y z
N MET A 1 7.40 3.46 9.79
CA MET A 1 5.96 3.51 10.20
C MET A 1 5.14 2.79 9.14
N ILE A 2 4.03 2.11 9.47
CA ILE A 2 3.26 1.31 8.51
C ILE A 2 2.67 2.21 7.40
N TYR A 3 2.79 1.78 6.13
CA TYR A 3 2.23 2.47 4.96
C TYR A 3 1.12 1.65 4.29
N ILE A 4 -0.13 1.95 4.61
CA ILE A 4 -1.32 1.31 4.04
C ILE A 4 -2.33 2.39 3.64
N ARG A 5 -2.87 2.31 2.42
CA ARG A 5 -3.91 3.19 1.89
C ARG A 5 -5.30 2.79 2.39
N GLY A 6 -6.25 3.73 2.37
CA GLY A 6 -7.65 3.45 2.69
C GLY A 6 -8.31 2.47 1.71
N ASN A 7 -9.45 1.90 2.09
CA ASN A 7 -10.18 1.02 1.18
C ASN A 7 -10.86 1.81 0.06
N ARG A 8 -10.78 1.33 -1.19
CA ARG A 8 -11.43 1.97 -2.35
C ARG A 8 -12.90 2.28 -2.10
N LYS A 9 -13.64 1.32 -1.53
CA LYS A 9 -15.07 1.45 -1.25
C LYS A 9 -15.33 2.60 -0.27
N ASN A 10 -14.45 2.85 0.69
CA ASN A 10 -14.66 3.94 1.64
C ASN A 10 -14.59 5.31 0.96
N TYR A 11 -13.65 5.53 0.05
CA TYR A 11 -13.59 6.76 -0.75
C TYR A 11 -14.84 6.94 -1.61
N ASP A 12 -15.26 5.87 -2.30
CA ASP A 12 -16.46 5.92 -3.14
C ASP A 12 -17.74 6.16 -2.32
N ASP A 13 -17.83 5.56 -1.13
CA ASP A 13 -18.93 5.79 -0.19
C ASP A 13 -18.94 7.25 0.31
N TRP A 14 -17.78 7.85 0.58
CA TRP A 14 -17.68 9.26 0.96
C TRP A 14 -18.14 10.19 -0.15
N ALA A 15 -17.70 9.93 -1.38
CA ALA A 15 -18.15 10.70 -2.55
C ALA A 15 -19.67 10.59 -2.74
N ALA A 16 -20.24 9.40 -2.58
CA ALA A 16 -21.68 9.18 -2.65
C ALA A 16 -22.46 9.88 -1.53
N GLN A 17 -21.84 10.10 -0.37
CA GLN A 17 -22.41 10.83 0.77
C GLN A 17 -22.24 12.35 0.69
N GLY A 18 -21.70 12.88 -0.42
CA GLY A 18 -21.59 14.31 -0.68
C GLY A 18 -20.18 14.88 -0.60
N ALA A 19 -19.17 14.08 -0.25
CA ALA A 19 -17.76 14.49 -0.33
C ALA A 19 -17.27 14.50 -1.78
N THR A 20 -17.80 15.43 -2.58
CA THR A 20 -17.51 15.53 -4.02
C THR A 20 -16.00 15.67 -4.24
N GLY A 21 -15.43 14.86 -5.15
CA GLY A 21 -14.00 14.82 -5.43
C GLY A 21 -13.18 13.90 -4.51
N TRP A 22 -13.83 13.13 -3.63
CA TRP A 22 -13.16 12.17 -2.74
C TRP A 22 -13.37 10.70 -3.15
N SER A 23 -13.81 10.43 -4.38
CA SER A 23 -13.90 9.04 -4.86
C SER A 23 -12.50 8.43 -4.99
N PHE A 24 -12.38 7.11 -5.00
CA PHE A 24 -11.06 6.48 -5.10
C PHE A 24 -10.32 6.92 -6.37
N LYS A 25 -11.07 7.11 -7.47
CA LYS A 25 -10.53 7.60 -8.74
C LYS A 25 -9.95 9.01 -8.62
N ASP A 26 -10.56 9.87 -7.82
CA ASP A 26 -10.12 11.26 -7.66
C ASP A 26 -8.87 11.37 -6.78
N VAL A 27 -8.79 10.55 -5.73
CA VAL A 27 -7.65 10.58 -4.79
C VAL A 27 -6.46 9.74 -5.29
N TRP A 28 -6.69 8.74 -6.15
CA TRP A 28 -5.66 7.83 -6.66
C TRP A 28 -4.40 8.52 -7.20
N PRO A 29 -4.50 9.54 -8.09
CA PRO A 29 -3.33 10.22 -8.63
C PRO A 29 -2.44 10.86 -7.56
N TYR A 30 -3.04 11.29 -6.43
CA TYR A 30 -2.29 11.89 -5.32
C TYR A 30 -1.51 10.84 -4.54
N PHE A 31 -2.04 9.63 -4.36
CA PHE A 31 -1.29 8.53 -3.75
C PHE A 31 -0.07 8.14 -4.57
N VAL A 32 -0.24 8.06 -5.89
CA VAL A 32 0.85 7.76 -6.82
C VAL A 32 1.88 8.88 -6.82
N LYS A 33 1.45 10.15 -6.84
CA LYS A 33 2.35 11.32 -6.79
C LYS A 33 3.15 11.40 -5.48
N LEU A 34 2.56 10.98 -4.36
CA LEU A 34 3.18 11.04 -3.05
C LEU A 34 4.31 9.99 -2.89
N GLU A 35 4.17 8.86 -3.58
CA GLU A 35 4.95 7.65 -3.31
C GLU A 35 6.30 7.64 -4.02
N ASP A 36 7.33 7.28 -3.27
CA ASP A 36 8.63 6.87 -3.76
C ASP A 36 8.94 5.44 -3.31
N ASN A 37 8.32 4.47 -3.99
CA ASN A 37 8.46 3.06 -3.65
C ASN A 37 9.82 2.52 -4.12
N ARG A 38 10.55 1.87 -3.21
CA ARG A 38 11.88 1.29 -3.46
C ARG A 38 11.87 -0.21 -3.72
N ASP A 39 10.69 -0.84 -3.72
CA ASP A 39 10.50 -2.27 -3.98
C ASP A 39 10.17 -2.54 -5.46
N PRO A 40 11.05 -3.21 -6.23
CA PRO A 40 10.80 -3.55 -7.64
C PRO A 40 9.56 -4.41 -7.86
N ASP A 41 9.22 -5.31 -6.93
CA ASP A 41 8.07 -6.21 -7.07
C ASP A 41 6.75 -5.42 -7.04
N PHE A 42 6.69 -4.39 -6.19
CA PHE A 42 5.53 -3.51 -6.08
C PHE A 42 5.46 -2.50 -7.23
N LEU A 43 6.60 -1.98 -7.68
CA LEU A 43 6.64 -1.11 -8.86
C LEU A 43 6.15 -1.83 -10.13
N ALA A 44 6.39 -3.15 -10.24
CA ALA A 44 5.99 -3.94 -11.42
C ALA A 44 4.48 -4.22 -11.52
N ASN A 45 3.70 -4.04 -10.44
CA ASN A 45 2.29 -4.47 -10.39
C ASN A 45 1.29 -3.40 -10.87
N GLY A 46 1.76 -2.18 -11.18
CA GLY A 46 0.95 -1.07 -11.71
C GLY A 46 0.17 -0.26 -10.66
N TYR A 47 0.38 -0.50 -9.36
CA TYR A 47 -0.27 0.23 -8.26
C TYR A 47 0.66 1.17 -7.49
N HIS A 48 1.91 1.29 -7.91
CA HIS A 48 2.93 2.06 -7.21
C HIS A 48 3.69 3.00 -8.14
N ALA A 49 4.31 4.02 -7.56
CA ALA A 49 5.24 4.91 -8.25
C ALA A 49 6.51 5.14 -7.44
N SER A 50 7.52 5.63 -8.15
CA SER A 50 8.80 6.10 -7.63
C SER A 50 8.96 7.59 -7.89
N GLY A 51 9.77 8.29 -7.09
CA GLY A 51 10.11 9.70 -7.27
C GLY A 51 9.20 10.70 -6.56
N GLY A 52 8.23 10.23 -5.77
CA GLY A 52 7.48 11.07 -4.84
C GLY A 52 8.31 11.53 -3.62
N PRO A 53 7.76 12.40 -2.77
CA PRO A 53 8.45 12.89 -1.58
C PRO A 53 8.48 11.88 -0.41
N VAL A 54 7.64 10.84 -0.43
CA VAL A 54 7.54 9.87 0.68
C VAL A 54 8.16 8.55 0.26
N THR A 55 9.30 8.21 0.86
CA THR A 55 9.98 6.93 0.65
C THR A 55 9.16 5.80 1.24
N VAL A 56 8.89 4.78 0.43
CA VAL A 56 8.15 3.58 0.82
C VAL A 56 9.00 2.35 0.50
N GLU A 57 9.20 1.49 1.50
CA GLU A 57 10.09 0.33 1.37
C GLU A 57 9.67 -0.80 2.33
N ARG A 58 10.19 -2.02 2.09
CA ARG A 58 10.08 -3.11 3.06
C ARG A 58 10.94 -2.81 4.28
N PRO A 59 10.57 -3.29 5.48
CA PRO A 59 11.43 -3.15 6.64
C PRO A 59 12.79 -3.83 6.41
N GLY A 60 13.87 -3.17 6.82
CA GLY A 60 15.22 -3.75 6.73
C GLY A 60 15.39 -5.00 7.61
N TYR A 61 14.60 -5.13 8.67
CA TYR A 61 14.49 -6.34 9.48
C TYR A 61 13.14 -7.02 9.25
N ARG A 62 13.17 -8.31 8.91
CA ARG A 62 11.99 -9.19 8.85
C ARG A 62 12.14 -10.27 9.92
N SER A 63 11.07 -10.49 10.68
CA SER A 63 11.09 -11.50 11.73
C SER A 63 10.99 -12.89 11.12
N GLU A 64 11.69 -13.87 11.71
CA GLU A 64 11.67 -15.27 11.25
C GLU A 64 10.27 -15.91 11.27
N ILE A 65 9.33 -15.35 12.05
CA ILE A 65 7.94 -15.83 12.10
C ILE A 65 7.07 -15.30 10.95
N GLU A 66 7.52 -14.30 10.20
CA GLU A 66 6.72 -13.65 9.16
C GLU A 66 6.37 -14.64 8.05
N ASP A 67 7.37 -15.32 7.49
CA ASP A 67 7.15 -16.29 6.40
C ASP A 67 6.28 -17.48 6.85
N PRO A 68 6.51 -18.12 8.02
CA PRO A 68 5.61 -19.14 8.55
C PRO A 68 4.14 -18.70 8.68
N ILE A 69 3.89 -17.45 9.11
CA ILE A 69 2.53 -16.91 9.22
C ILE A 69 1.91 -16.72 7.83
N LEU A 70 2.66 -16.20 6.87
CA LEU A 70 2.19 -15.99 5.50
C LEU A 70 1.90 -17.33 4.80
N GLU A 71 2.77 -18.32 4.97
CA GLU A 71 2.56 -19.68 4.45
C GLU A 71 1.32 -20.36 5.07
N ALA A 72 1.14 -20.24 6.39
CA ALA A 72 -0.05 -20.78 7.06
C ALA A 72 -1.33 -20.14 6.51
N ALA A 73 -1.31 -18.83 6.29
CA ALA A 73 -2.46 -18.14 5.68
C ALA A 73 -2.75 -18.61 4.26
N GLN A 74 -1.71 -18.83 3.44
CA GLN A 74 -1.88 -19.40 2.10
C GLN A 74 -2.50 -20.81 2.15
N LYS A 75 -2.04 -21.67 3.08
CA LYS A 75 -2.59 -23.02 3.29
C LYS A 75 -4.06 -23.00 3.70
N LEU A 76 -4.50 -21.96 4.42
CA LEU A 76 -5.91 -21.72 4.76
C LEU A 76 -6.71 -21.07 3.62
N GLY A 77 -6.10 -20.83 2.46
CA GLY A 77 -6.75 -20.24 1.29
C GLY A 77 -6.78 -18.71 1.25
N TYR A 78 -6.11 -18.03 2.18
CA TYR A 78 -5.98 -16.58 2.14
C TYR A 78 -4.94 -16.16 1.10
N ARG A 79 -5.26 -15.14 0.31
CA ARG A 79 -4.29 -14.51 -0.60
C ARG A 79 -3.28 -13.70 0.20
N VAL A 80 -2.00 -13.93 -0.06
CA VAL A 80 -0.89 -13.08 0.38
C VAL A 80 -0.50 -12.14 -0.75
N GLY A 81 -0.21 -10.88 -0.43
CA GLY A 81 0.24 -9.93 -1.45
C GLY A 81 0.38 -8.51 -0.94
N ASP A 82 0.06 -7.56 -1.81
CA ASP A 82 0.26 -6.13 -1.60
C ASP A 82 -1.02 -5.44 -1.09
N SER A 83 -0.89 -4.68 0.02
CA SER A 83 -2.00 -4.02 0.70
C SER A 83 -2.58 -2.86 -0.10
N ASN A 84 -1.81 -2.32 -1.04
CA ASN A 84 -2.11 -1.11 -1.79
C ASN A 84 -2.43 -1.40 -3.26
N ALA A 85 -2.47 -2.68 -3.66
CA ALA A 85 -2.85 -3.15 -4.98
C ALA A 85 -4.37 -3.31 -5.16
N ALA A 86 -4.78 -4.04 -6.21
CA ALA A 86 -6.18 -4.28 -6.59
C ALA A 86 -7.05 -4.85 -5.46
N LEU A 87 -6.49 -5.75 -4.65
CA LEU A 87 -7.21 -6.58 -3.69
C LEU A 87 -6.64 -6.41 -2.29
N GLN A 88 -7.33 -5.63 -1.47
CA GLN A 88 -6.91 -5.34 -0.09
C GLN A 88 -7.21 -6.49 0.89
N ARG A 89 -8.06 -7.46 0.51
CA ARG A 89 -8.45 -8.60 1.36
C ARG A 89 -7.35 -9.67 1.42
N GLY A 90 -7.20 -10.34 2.57
CA GLY A 90 -6.22 -11.40 2.82
C GLY A 90 -4.96 -10.89 3.53
N MET A 91 -3.98 -11.76 3.78
CA MET A 91 -2.71 -11.40 4.41
C MET A 91 -1.81 -10.59 3.48
N LYS A 92 -0.91 -9.78 4.03
CA LYS A 92 -0.11 -8.83 3.25
C LYS A 92 1.31 -8.71 3.76
N TYR A 93 2.23 -8.42 2.84
CA TYR A 93 3.59 -8.04 3.22
C TYR A 93 3.58 -6.69 3.92
N LEU A 94 4.44 -6.54 4.91
CA LEU A 94 4.62 -5.30 5.62
C LEU A 94 5.36 -4.30 4.73
N ILE A 95 4.77 -3.12 4.59
CA ILE A 95 5.37 -1.99 3.89
C ILE A 95 5.47 -0.83 4.88
N LEU A 96 6.64 -0.21 4.92
CA LEU A 96 6.90 0.93 5.78
C LEU A 96 7.10 2.18 4.92
N PHE A 97 6.74 3.33 5.47
CA PHE A 97 7.33 4.58 5.05
C PHE A 97 8.44 4.97 6.03
N SER A 98 9.51 5.52 5.46
CA SER A 98 10.59 6.21 6.15
C SER A 98 10.46 7.72 5.89
N ASN A 99 11.11 8.56 6.72
CA ASN A 99 10.89 10.01 6.72
C ASN A 99 11.02 10.63 5.31
N MET A 100 10.22 11.68 5.07
CA MET A 100 10.49 12.63 3.99
C MET A 100 11.93 13.13 4.18
N GLN A 101 12.85 12.78 3.28
CA GLN A 101 14.20 13.33 3.33
C GLN A 101 14.09 14.85 3.21
N ASP A 102 14.54 15.53 4.27
CA ASP A 102 15.10 16.88 4.34
C ASP A 102 15.12 17.69 3.03
N ASN A 103 13.96 18.14 2.56
CA ASN A 103 13.82 19.04 1.40
C ASN A 103 13.10 20.34 1.80
N PHE A 104 13.61 20.99 2.84
CA PHE A 104 13.38 22.42 3.15
C PHE A 104 14.71 23.12 3.38
#